data_AF-A0A6A5T2B8-F1
#
_entry.id   AF-A0A6A5T2B8-F1
#
_cell.length_a   1.000
_cell.length_b   1.000
_cell.length_c   1.000
_cell.angle_alpha   90.00
_cell.angle_beta   90.00
_cell.angle_gamma   90.00
#
_symmetry.space_group_name_H-M   'P 1'
#
loop_
_entity.id
_entity.type
_entity.pdbx_description
1 polymer ?
#
loop_
_entity_poly.entity_id
_entity_poly.type
_entity_poly.pdbx_seq_one_letter_code
_entity_poly.pdbx_strand_id
1 'polypeptide(L)'
;PPTVACITRNPYLSIGKKVYIPHRVCTDCLQRHDPQQIRIWANNNTTSVSLIKEEIPQKQALKRSIEAQGRYLFEDPDYQYCRRRLLDLSLCGTQFDCTSAPTDSARLTIPSLQHIMLAPPRPHCAFGTACGSRPGGQEQGPDLCSWCKNMSFAALYRLSESQPDTQWLKRLADEYMHQLERDNFERITKGWSHLCACKDPDFRSQAWRRDFNPKDSRICGSVLYRGQLCTRCFQMAQEQGCPWLEEFDGDRLGFPCVFEDTRLRRLIDANWKVGPVDQQGHPDSGWEKDPRRHGRCERARFKNQLCQKCFSRMCEIRGFGRYFDTEWGKLRRGYGL
;
A
#
# COMPACT_ATOMS: atom_id res chain seq x y z
N PRO A 1 -2.10 -20.60 -33.26
CA PRO A 1 -2.82 -20.24 -32.00
C PRO A 1 -4.33 -20.50 -32.15
N PRO A 2 -5.03 -21.02 -31.13
CA PRO A 2 -6.47 -21.30 -31.25
C PRO A 2 -7.26 -20.01 -31.44
N THR A 3 -8.20 -20.01 -32.39
CA THR A 3 -9.14 -18.91 -32.62
C THR A 3 -10.40 -19.20 -31.81
N VAL A 4 -10.74 -18.34 -30.86
CA VAL A 4 -11.88 -18.55 -29.96
C VAL A 4 -12.95 -17.50 -30.25
N ALA A 5 -14.15 -17.96 -30.61
CA ALA A 5 -15.29 -17.10 -30.86
C ALA A 5 -15.98 -16.70 -29.54
N CYS A 6 -16.19 -15.41 -29.30
CA CYS A 6 -16.85 -14.95 -28.09
C CYS A 6 -17.56 -13.60 -28.24
N ILE A 7 -18.61 -13.40 -27.46
CA ILE A 7 -19.42 -12.19 -27.36
C ILE A 7 -18.67 -11.02 -26.74
N THR A 8 -17.58 -11.27 -26.02
CA THR A 8 -16.76 -10.19 -25.48
C THR A 8 -15.94 -9.60 -26.61
N ARG A 9 -16.03 -8.28 -26.84
CA ARG A 9 -15.15 -7.53 -27.76
C ARG A 9 -13.72 -7.37 -27.22
N ASN A 10 -13.41 -8.04 -26.12
CA ASN A 10 -12.14 -7.96 -25.43
C ASN A 10 -11.13 -8.95 -26.07
N PRO A 11 -9.97 -8.50 -26.58
CA PRO A 11 -9.05 -9.36 -27.33
C PRO A 11 -8.23 -10.34 -26.45
N TYR A 12 -8.29 -10.24 -25.12
CA TYR A 12 -7.41 -11.02 -24.25
C TYR A 12 -7.84 -12.49 -24.13
N LEU A 13 -6.97 -13.37 -24.60
CA LEU A 13 -6.84 -14.79 -24.25
C LEU A 13 -5.41 -15.00 -23.74
N SER A 14 -5.21 -15.95 -22.84
CA SER A 14 -3.86 -16.31 -22.38
C SER A 14 -2.97 -16.78 -23.56
N ILE A 15 -3.56 -17.47 -24.55
CA ILE A 15 -2.95 -17.89 -25.82
C ILE A 15 -4.07 -17.99 -26.88
N GLY A 16 -4.00 -17.25 -27.99
CA GLY A 16 -5.00 -17.33 -29.09
C GLY A 16 -5.52 -15.99 -29.60
N LYS A 17 -6.41 -16.01 -30.61
CA LYS A 17 -7.08 -14.81 -31.15
C LYS A 17 -8.58 -14.91 -30.86
N LYS A 18 -9.16 -13.86 -30.27
CA LYS A 18 -10.60 -13.81 -30.02
C LYS A 18 -11.33 -13.14 -31.19
N VAL A 19 -12.34 -13.82 -31.74
CA VAL A 19 -13.20 -13.26 -32.79
C VAL A 19 -14.56 -12.96 -32.18
N TYR A 20 -15.01 -11.72 -32.34
CA TYR A 20 -16.31 -11.32 -31.83
C TYR A 20 -17.41 -12.09 -32.55
N ILE A 21 -18.18 -12.90 -31.82
CA ILE A 21 -19.39 -13.56 -32.31
C ILE A 21 -20.53 -13.27 -31.33
N PRO A 22 -21.59 -12.58 -31.75
CA PRO A 22 -22.64 -12.09 -30.85
C PRO A 22 -23.56 -13.18 -30.27
N HIS A 23 -23.30 -14.46 -30.55
CA HIS A 23 -24.10 -15.60 -30.09
C HIS A 23 -23.30 -16.69 -29.36
N ARG A 24 -22.00 -16.49 -29.12
CA ARG A 24 -21.14 -17.48 -28.43
C ARG A 24 -20.45 -16.85 -27.23
N VAL A 25 -20.40 -17.57 -26.11
CA VAL A 25 -19.57 -17.20 -24.96
C VAL A 25 -18.46 -18.24 -24.82
N CYS A 26 -17.20 -17.83 -24.75
CA CYS A 26 -16.10 -18.77 -24.55
C CYS A 26 -15.98 -19.14 -23.07
N THR A 27 -15.49 -20.36 -22.80
CA THR A 27 -15.26 -20.89 -21.45
C THR A 27 -14.43 -19.95 -20.57
N ASP A 28 -13.39 -19.34 -21.13
CA ASP A 28 -12.56 -18.37 -20.40
C ASP A 28 -13.34 -17.13 -19.92
N CYS A 29 -14.31 -16.66 -20.71
CA CYS A 29 -15.18 -15.56 -20.29
C CYS A 29 -16.27 -16.00 -19.32
N LEU A 30 -16.81 -17.21 -19.51
CA LEU A 30 -17.75 -17.80 -18.56
C LEU A 30 -17.10 -17.95 -17.18
N GLN A 31 -15.83 -18.32 -17.12
CA GLN A 31 -15.09 -18.47 -15.86
C GLN A 31 -14.72 -17.12 -15.23
N ARG A 32 -14.19 -16.16 -16.01
CA ARG A 32 -13.59 -14.92 -15.49
C ARG A 32 -14.53 -13.72 -15.31
N HIS A 33 -15.71 -13.75 -15.91
CA HIS A 33 -16.64 -12.62 -15.85
C HIS A 33 -17.91 -12.97 -15.09
N ASP A 34 -18.52 -11.93 -14.52
CA ASP A 34 -19.78 -12.02 -13.83
C ASP A 34 -20.91 -12.47 -14.80
N PRO A 35 -21.74 -13.47 -14.44
CA PRO A 35 -22.84 -13.93 -15.27
C PRO A 35 -23.85 -12.84 -15.66
N GLN A 36 -24.11 -11.82 -14.82
CA GLN A 36 -25.00 -10.71 -15.20
C GLN A 36 -24.32 -9.76 -16.20
N GLN A 37 -23.03 -9.49 -16.04
CA GLN A 37 -22.23 -8.74 -17.02
C GLN A 37 -22.22 -9.45 -18.38
N ILE A 38 -22.06 -10.78 -18.41
CA ILE A 38 -22.16 -11.57 -19.64
C ILE A 38 -23.58 -11.54 -20.21
N ARG A 39 -24.64 -11.55 -19.37
CA ARG A 39 -26.04 -11.37 -19.84
C ARG A 39 -26.28 -10.01 -20.46
N ILE A 40 -25.72 -8.94 -19.91
CA ILE A 40 -25.78 -7.59 -20.48
C ILE A 40 -25.10 -7.57 -21.85
N TRP A 41 -23.92 -8.20 -21.98
CA TRP A 41 -23.24 -8.35 -23.27
C TRP A 41 -23.99 -9.27 -24.25
N ALA A 42 -24.75 -10.24 -23.72
CA ALA A 42 -25.60 -11.13 -24.49
C ALA A 42 -26.80 -10.44 -25.15
N ASN A 43 -27.21 -9.27 -24.66
CA ASN A 43 -28.25 -8.43 -25.27
C ASN A 43 -29.48 -9.23 -25.76
N ASN A 44 -30.07 -10.03 -24.86
CA ASN A 44 -31.22 -10.92 -25.11
C ASN A 44 -31.01 -12.05 -26.13
N ASN A 45 -29.77 -12.39 -26.48
CA ASN A 45 -29.49 -13.57 -27.29
C ASN A 45 -29.81 -14.86 -26.52
N THR A 46 -30.84 -15.58 -26.95
CA THR A 46 -31.37 -16.79 -26.29
C THR A 46 -30.31 -17.89 -26.13
N THR A 47 -29.47 -18.12 -27.13
CA THR A 47 -28.41 -19.15 -27.09
C THR A 47 -27.34 -18.84 -26.05
N SER A 48 -26.90 -17.58 -25.95
CA SER A 48 -25.92 -17.16 -24.95
C SER A 48 -26.50 -17.12 -23.55
N VAL A 49 -27.77 -16.76 -23.40
CA VAL A 49 -28.48 -16.75 -22.11
C VAL A 49 -28.66 -18.17 -21.55
N SER A 50 -28.93 -19.17 -22.40
CA SER A 50 -29.03 -20.57 -21.96
C SER A 50 -27.71 -21.12 -21.42
N LEU A 51 -26.59 -20.88 -22.12
CA LEU A 51 -25.25 -21.28 -21.66
C LEU A 51 -24.87 -20.64 -20.31
N ILE A 52 -25.25 -19.38 -20.09
CA ILE A 52 -25.02 -18.71 -18.80
C ILE A 52 -25.88 -19.33 -17.70
N LYS A 53 -27.11 -19.76 -18.01
CA LYS A 53 -28.00 -20.43 -17.03
C LYS A 53 -27.45 -21.79 -16.59
N GLU A 54 -26.75 -22.50 -17.46
CA GLU A 54 -26.13 -23.80 -17.15
C GLU A 54 -24.88 -23.68 -16.26
N GLU A 55 -24.14 -22.57 -16.37
CA GLU A 55 -22.90 -22.33 -15.60
C GLU A 55 -23.14 -21.77 -14.17
N ILE A 56 -24.26 -21.07 -13.95
CA ILE A 56 -24.59 -20.48 -12.64
C ILE A 56 -24.63 -21.53 -11.51
N PRO A 57 -25.29 -22.69 -11.66
CA PRO A 57 -25.29 -23.73 -10.63
C PRO A 57 -23.90 -24.26 -10.29
N GLN A 58 -22.99 -24.37 -11.28
CA GLN A 58 -21.63 -24.85 -11.07
C GLN A 58 -20.80 -23.86 -10.24
N LYS A 59 -20.91 -22.56 -10.54
CA LYS A 59 -20.29 -21.50 -9.74
C LYS A 59 -20.85 -21.45 -8.31
N GLN A 60 -22.15 -21.66 -8.13
CA GLN A 60 -22.77 -21.74 -6.80
C GLN A 60 -22.31 -22.98 -6.01
N ALA A 61 -22.12 -24.12 -6.66
CA ALA A 61 -21.58 -25.32 -6.00
C ALA A 61 -20.12 -25.12 -5.55
N LEU A 62 -19.29 -24.51 -6.39
CA LEU A 62 -17.91 -24.16 -6.05
C LEU A 62 -17.86 -23.17 -4.87
N LYS A 63 -18.72 -22.15 -4.86
CA LYS A 63 -18.87 -21.21 -3.72
C LYS A 63 -19.12 -21.96 -2.41
N ARG A 64 -20.16 -22.79 -2.36
CA ARG A 64 -20.51 -23.54 -1.15
C ARG A 64 -19.35 -24.44 -0.68
N SER A 65 -18.59 -25.03 -1.60
CA SER A 65 -17.43 -25.85 -1.27
C SER A 65 -16.29 -25.04 -0.65
N ILE A 66 -16.02 -23.84 -1.16
CA ILE A 66 -14.97 -22.95 -0.64
C ILE A 66 -15.39 -22.34 0.72
N GLU A 67 -16.66 -21.95 0.85
CA GLU A 67 -17.22 -21.40 2.10
C GLU A 67 -17.29 -22.45 3.21
N ALA A 68 -17.58 -23.71 2.88
CA ALA A 68 -17.51 -24.83 3.83
C ALA A 68 -16.09 -25.05 4.39
N GLN A 69 -15.06 -24.54 3.72
CA GLN A 69 -13.66 -24.59 4.18
C GLN A 69 -13.23 -23.32 4.94
N GLY A 70 -14.19 -22.45 5.30
CA GLY A 70 -13.92 -21.20 6.03
C GLY A 70 -13.23 -20.13 5.19
N ARG A 71 -13.29 -20.24 3.85
CA ARG A 71 -12.73 -19.30 2.88
C ARG A 71 -13.87 -18.62 2.13
N TYR A 72 -13.74 -17.35 1.76
CA TYR A 72 -14.77 -16.63 1.00
C TYR A 72 -14.27 -16.33 -0.42
N LEU A 73 -15.12 -16.52 -1.42
CA LEU A 73 -14.84 -16.09 -2.79
C LEU A 73 -14.99 -14.57 -2.90
N PHE A 74 -14.06 -13.93 -3.59
CA PHE A 74 -14.10 -12.49 -3.87
C PHE A 74 -15.19 -12.11 -4.89
N GLU A 75 -15.75 -13.10 -5.60
CA GLU A 75 -16.84 -12.97 -6.57
C GLU A 75 -18.01 -13.83 -6.08
N ASP A 76 -18.99 -13.20 -5.43
CA ASP A 76 -20.15 -13.88 -4.88
C ASP A 76 -21.25 -14.05 -5.93
N PRO A 77 -21.63 -15.25 -6.41
CA PRO A 77 -22.73 -15.43 -7.37
C PRO A 77 -24.12 -14.98 -6.90
N ASP A 78 -24.36 -14.76 -5.59
CA ASP A 78 -25.63 -14.29 -5.02
C ASP A 78 -25.62 -12.75 -4.90
N TYR A 79 -25.63 -12.09 -6.06
CA TYR A 79 -25.39 -10.66 -6.29
C TYR A 79 -26.56 -9.71 -5.94
N GLN A 80 -27.23 -9.83 -4.80
CA GLN A 80 -28.22 -8.80 -4.41
C GLN A 80 -27.57 -7.54 -3.78
N TYR A 81 -26.34 -7.66 -3.30
CA TYR A 81 -25.58 -6.54 -2.72
C TYR A 81 -24.08 -6.65 -3.03
N CYS A 82 -23.62 -6.09 -4.15
CA CYS A 82 -22.17 -5.88 -4.35
C CYS A 82 -21.83 -4.43 -4.66
N ARG A 83 -21.03 -3.86 -3.76
CA ARG A 83 -20.12 -2.74 -3.99
C ARG A 83 -18.90 -3.30 -4.72
N ARG A 84 -18.73 -2.97 -6.01
CA ARG A 84 -17.47 -2.62 -6.72
C ARG A 84 -17.60 -2.94 -8.21
N ARG A 85 -17.10 -2.03 -9.05
CA ARG A 85 -17.14 -2.10 -10.53
C ARG A 85 -15.78 -2.58 -11.04
N LEU A 86 -15.71 -3.00 -12.31
CA LEU A 86 -14.49 -3.48 -12.99
C LEU A 86 -13.25 -2.57 -12.87
N LEU A 87 -13.43 -1.28 -12.56
CA LEU A 87 -12.34 -0.33 -12.28
C LEU A 87 -11.59 -0.67 -10.98
N ASP A 88 -12.27 -1.29 -10.00
CA ASP A 88 -11.72 -1.63 -8.69
C ASP A 88 -10.89 -2.94 -8.69
N LEU A 89 -11.00 -3.76 -9.76
CA LEU A 89 -10.26 -5.01 -9.94
C LEU A 89 -8.83 -4.82 -10.44
N SER A 90 -8.49 -3.62 -10.92
CA SER A 90 -7.11 -3.28 -11.33
C SER A 90 -6.14 -3.08 -10.17
N LEU A 91 -6.59 -3.26 -8.91
CA LEU A 91 -5.82 -3.04 -7.69
C LEU A 91 -5.49 -4.31 -6.88
N CYS A 92 -5.94 -5.49 -7.31
CA CYS A 92 -5.65 -6.75 -6.62
C CYS A 92 -5.00 -7.76 -7.57
N GLY A 93 -3.68 -7.64 -7.74
CA GLY A 93 -2.94 -8.47 -8.68
C GLY A 93 -1.46 -8.66 -8.32
N THR A 94 -1.12 -8.75 -7.03
CA THR A 94 0.19 -9.27 -6.58
C THR A 94 0.02 -9.95 -5.22
N GLN A 95 -0.50 -11.17 -5.22
CA GLN A 95 -0.12 -12.17 -4.23
C GLN A 95 0.46 -13.36 -5.00
N PHE A 96 1.77 -13.35 -5.16
CA PHE A 96 2.52 -14.58 -5.40
C PHE A 96 3.21 -14.90 -4.09
N ASP A 97 2.77 -15.96 -3.42
CA ASP A 97 3.62 -16.77 -2.56
C ASP A 97 3.00 -18.17 -2.45
N CYS A 98 3.58 -19.09 -3.20
CA CYS A 98 3.65 -20.50 -2.84
C CYS A 98 5.01 -21.02 -3.33
N THR A 99 5.97 -21.04 -2.41
CA THR A 99 7.20 -21.81 -2.53
C THR A 99 6.91 -23.31 -2.50
N SER A 100 7.05 -23.96 -3.65
CA SER A 100 7.69 -25.27 -3.78
C SER A 100 8.09 -25.51 -5.25
N ALA A 101 9.38 -25.69 -5.48
CA ALA A 101 9.96 -26.24 -6.71
C ALA A 101 10.79 -27.48 -6.29
N PRO A 102 11.30 -28.35 -7.20
CA PRO A 102 11.28 -28.30 -8.67
C PRO A 102 11.03 -29.65 -9.38
N THR A 103 10.73 -29.61 -10.68
CA THR A 103 11.21 -30.47 -11.82
C THR A 103 10.23 -30.18 -12.97
N ASP A 104 10.58 -29.91 -14.22
CA ASP A 104 11.84 -29.90 -14.95
C ASP A 104 11.63 -29.04 -16.20
N SER A 105 12.71 -28.47 -16.73
CA SER A 105 12.84 -27.92 -18.10
C SER A 105 11.94 -26.74 -18.54
N ALA A 106 12.52 -25.54 -18.54
CA ALA A 106 12.70 -24.69 -19.72
C ALA A 106 12.98 -23.25 -19.27
N ARG A 107 14.19 -22.78 -19.56
CA ARG A 107 14.54 -21.36 -19.45
C ARG A 107 13.65 -20.55 -20.40
N LEU A 108 12.68 -19.84 -19.84
CA LEU A 108 12.05 -18.69 -20.49
C LEU A 108 12.53 -17.43 -19.76
N THR A 109 13.50 -16.77 -20.38
CA THR A 109 13.82 -15.37 -20.15
C THR A 109 12.53 -14.57 -20.21
N ILE A 110 12.11 -14.00 -19.09
CA ILE A 110 10.96 -13.09 -19.00
C ILE A 110 11.35 -11.82 -19.79
N PRO A 111 10.69 -11.48 -20.92
CA PRO A 111 10.87 -10.19 -21.53
C PRO A 111 10.27 -9.14 -20.60
N SER A 112 11.04 -8.09 -20.37
CA SER A 112 10.71 -6.87 -19.64
C SER A 112 9.20 -6.52 -19.67
N LEU A 113 8.61 -6.34 -18.49
CA LEU A 113 7.27 -5.77 -18.25
C LEU A 113 7.24 -4.28 -18.67
N GLN A 114 7.47 -4.01 -19.94
CA GLN A 114 7.20 -2.72 -20.55
C GLN A 114 5.96 -2.90 -21.42
N HIS A 115 4.93 -2.09 -21.15
CA HIS A 115 3.70 -1.89 -21.94
C HIS A 115 2.49 -2.77 -21.61
N ILE A 116 1.90 -2.55 -20.42
CA ILE A 116 0.44 -2.39 -20.34
C ILE A 116 0.18 -0.88 -20.33
N MET A 117 0.24 -0.27 -21.51
CA MET A 117 -0.24 1.10 -21.68
C MET A 117 -1.77 1.04 -21.73
N LEU A 118 -2.40 1.23 -20.56
CA LEU A 118 -3.67 1.94 -20.51
C LEU A 118 -3.49 3.20 -21.38
N ALA A 119 -4.39 3.45 -22.33
CA ALA A 119 -4.37 4.68 -23.11
C ALA A 119 -4.12 5.85 -22.14
N PRO A 120 -3.06 6.65 -22.32
CA PRO A 120 -2.66 7.62 -21.33
C PRO A 120 -3.86 8.53 -21.07
N PRO A 121 -4.26 8.76 -19.80
CA PRO A 121 -5.26 9.78 -19.52
C PRO A 121 -4.78 11.03 -20.23
N ARG A 122 -5.64 11.62 -21.09
CA ARG A 122 -5.30 12.88 -21.76
C ARG A 122 -4.72 13.81 -20.69
N PRO A 123 -3.54 14.42 -20.91
CA PRO A 123 -2.75 15.03 -19.86
C PRO A 123 -3.36 16.37 -19.51
N HIS A 124 -4.49 16.30 -18.83
CA HIS A 124 -5.20 17.42 -18.28
C HIS A 124 -4.83 17.53 -16.81
N CYS A 125 -4.48 18.74 -16.38
CA CYS A 125 -4.25 19.05 -14.99
C CYS A 125 -4.94 20.37 -14.66
N ALA A 126 -5.52 20.48 -13.48
CA ALA A 126 -6.08 21.74 -12.97
C ALA A 126 -5.07 22.89 -13.00
N PHE A 127 -3.78 22.59 -12.79
CA PHE A 127 -2.69 23.56 -12.90
C PHE A 127 -2.28 23.93 -14.33
N GLY A 128 -2.82 23.28 -15.37
CA GLY A 128 -2.52 23.59 -16.77
C GLY A 128 -1.02 23.74 -17.04
N THR A 129 -0.62 24.88 -17.59
CA THR A 129 0.77 25.24 -17.92
C THR A 129 1.69 25.32 -16.69
N ALA A 130 1.15 25.54 -15.49
CA ALA A 130 1.90 25.54 -14.23
C ALA A 130 2.20 24.13 -13.70
N CYS A 131 1.65 23.07 -14.32
CA CYS A 131 1.94 21.69 -13.94
C CYS A 131 3.40 21.30 -14.27
N GLY A 132 4.23 21.06 -13.26
CA GLY A 132 5.65 20.69 -13.44
C GLY A 132 5.94 19.30 -14.02
N SER A 133 4.94 18.60 -14.56
CA SER A 133 5.09 17.23 -15.08
C SER A 133 5.89 17.13 -16.39
N ARG A 134 5.95 18.21 -17.17
CA ARG A 134 6.71 18.31 -18.42
C ARG A 134 6.96 19.79 -18.77
N PRO A 135 7.94 20.11 -19.63
CA PRO A 135 8.15 21.48 -20.11
C PRO A 135 6.87 22.05 -20.75
N GLY A 136 6.52 23.28 -20.42
CA GLY A 136 5.27 23.93 -20.89
C GLY A 136 3.99 23.45 -20.21
N GLY A 137 4.08 22.50 -19.29
CA GLY A 137 2.95 22.01 -18.48
C GLY A 137 1.98 21.10 -19.22
N GLN A 138 0.74 21.07 -18.76
CA GLN A 138 -0.34 20.22 -19.26
C GLN A 138 -1.50 21.05 -19.81
N GLU A 139 -2.39 20.41 -20.57
CA GLU A 139 -3.64 21.06 -20.93
C GLU A 139 -4.46 21.29 -19.64
N GLN A 140 -5.19 22.40 -19.55
CA GLN A 140 -5.98 22.66 -18.34
C GLN A 140 -7.14 21.64 -18.25
N GLY A 141 -7.37 21.12 -17.05
CA GLY A 141 -8.42 20.14 -16.78
C GLY A 141 -9.16 20.42 -15.48
N PRO A 142 -10.22 19.65 -15.18
CA PRO A 142 -10.97 19.83 -13.96
C PRO A 142 -10.25 19.29 -12.70
N ASP A 143 -9.26 18.40 -12.86
CA ASP A 143 -8.70 17.59 -11.77
C ASP A 143 -7.17 17.68 -11.67
N LEU A 144 -6.63 17.31 -10.50
CA LEU A 144 -5.20 17.10 -10.29
C LEU A 144 -4.70 15.86 -11.06
N CYS A 145 -3.69 16.04 -11.92
CA CYS A 145 -3.04 14.92 -12.58
C CYS A 145 -2.19 14.09 -11.59
N SER A 146 -1.75 12.89 -12.00
CA SER A 146 -0.95 11.99 -11.13
C SER A 146 0.36 12.62 -10.62
N TRP A 147 1.00 13.48 -11.42
CA TRP A 147 2.19 14.22 -10.99
C TRP A 147 1.87 15.18 -9.83
N CYS A 148 0.84 16.01 -9.99
CA CYS A 148 0.44 16.95 -8.94
C CYS A 148 -0.08 16.21 -7.71
N LYS A 149 -0.81 15.09 -7.89
CA LYS A 149 -1.19 14.21 -6.79
C LYS A 149 0.01 13.67 -6.04
N ASN A 150 1.19 13.52 -6.65
CA ASN A 150 2.41 13.10 -5.97
C ASN A 150 3.06 14.20 -5.11
N MET A 151 2.72 15.47 -5.32
CA MET A 151 3.31 16.57 -4.57
C MET A 151 2.92 16.56 -3.08
N SER A 152 3.68 17.26 -2.24
CA SER A 152 3.28 17.61 -0.88
C SER A 152 2.14 18.62 -0.91
N PHE A 153 1.24 18.58 0.07
CA PHE A 153 0.16 19.58 0.16
C PHE A 153 0.74 20.99 0.30
N ALA A 154 1.86 21.15 1.03
CA ALA A 154 2.58 22.42 1.09
C ALA A 154 3.06 22.89 -0.30
N ALA A 155 3.54 21.99 -1.16
CA ALA A 155 3.91 22.33 -2.53
C ALA A 155 2.69 22.62 -3.41
N LEU A 156 1.58 21.89 -3.23
CA LEU A 156 0.33 22.15 -3.94
C LEU A 156 -0.24 23.53 -3.57
N TYR A 157 -0.33 23.87 -2.30
CA TYR A 157 -0.84 25.17 -1.87
C TYR A 157 0.03 26.34 -2.35
N ARG A 158 1.37 26.20 -2.26
CA ARG A 158 2.29 27.20 -2.82
C ARG A 158 2.12 27.35 -4.33
N LEU A 159 1.92 26.25 -5.05
CA LEU A 159 1.64 26.31 -6.48
C LEU A 159 0.31 27.03 -6.74
N SER A 160 -0.76 26.70 -5.99
CA SER A 160 -2.06 27.36 -6.11
C SER A 160 -2.01 28.86 -5.89
N GLU A 161 -1.19 29.35 -4.95
CA GLU A 161 -1.03 30.79 -4.64
C GLU A 161 -0.41 31.60 -5.79
N SER A 162 0.31 30.93 -6.70
CA SER A 162 0.91 31.57 -7.87
C SER A 162 -0.04 31.67 -9.08
N GLN A 163 -1.27 31.16 -8.96
CA GLN A 163 -2.21 31.02 -10.07
C GLN A 163 -3.41 31.95 -9.93
N PRO A 164 -4.00 32.43 -11.05
CA PRO A 164 -5.19 33.29 -11.01
C PRO A 164 -6.38 32.61 -10.32
N ASP A 165 -6.55 31.30 -10.51
CA ASP A 165 -7.65 30.51 -9.92
C ASP A 165 -7.32 29.95 -8.52
N THR A 166 -6.58 30.71 -7.70
CA THR A 166 -6.03 30.26 -6.41
C THR A 166 -7.08 29.54 -5.54
N GLN A 167 -8.27 30.12 -5.36
CA GLN A 167 -9.29 29.58 -4.45
C GLN A 167 -9.88 28.25 -4.95
N TRP A 168 -10.03 28.09 -6.26
CA TRP A 168 -10.49 26.82 -6.84
C TRP A 168 -9.42 25.74 -6.72
N LEU A 169 -8.15 26.07 -7.01
CA LEU A 169 -7.03 25.12 -6.87
C LEU A 169 -6.79 24.70 -5.42
N LYS A 170 -6.96 25.61 -4.45
CA LYS A 170 -6.91 25.26 -3.01
C LYS A 170 -8.02 24.28 -2.65
N ARG A 171 -9.26 24.51 -3.11
CA ARG A 171 -10.38 23.57 -2.90
C ARG A 171 -10.10 22.18 -3.49
N LEU A 172 -9.54 22.09 -4.69
CA LEU A 172 -9.15 20.79 -5.27
C LEU A 172 -8.08 20.07 -4.45
N ALA A 173 -7.11 20.80 -3.90
CA ALA A 173 -6.12 20.22 -3.00
C ALA A 173 -6.76 19.72 -1.70
N ASP A 174 -7.71 20.46 -1.13
CA ASP A 174 -8.46 20.07 0.07
C ASP A 174 -9.34 18.84 -0.18
N GLU A 175 -10.05 18.78 -1.32
CA GLU A 175 -10.84 17.62 -1.72
C GLU A 175 -9.98 16.37 -1.87
N TYR A 176 -8.80 16.50 -2.47
CA TYR A 176 -7.84 15.41 -2.57
C TYR A 176 -7.31 14.97 -1.20
N MET A 177 -7.05 15.91 -0.28
CA MET A 177 -6.66 15.60 1.09
C MET A 177 -7.74 14.80 1.82
N HIS A 178 -9.00 15.26 1.75
CA HIS A 178 -10.13 14.56 2.36
C HIS A 178 -10.37 13.19 1.75
N GLN A 179 -10.08 13.01 0.45
CA GLN A 179 -10.08 11.68 -0.16
C GLN A 179 -9.05 10.76 0.48
N LEU A 180 -7.81 11.21 0.68
CA LEU A 180 -6.77 10.41 1.34
C LEU A 180 -7.11 10.11 2.82
N GLU A 181 -7.74 11.05 3.53
CA GLU A 181 -8.22 10.83 4.90
C GLU A 181 -9.27 9.72 4.98
N ARG A 182 -10.26 9.73 4.08
CA ARG A 182 -11.26 8.66 3.98
C ARG A 182 -10.63 7.32 3.62
N ASP A 183 -9.74 7.29 2.63
CA ASP A 183 -9.04 6.08 2.19
C ASP A 183 -8.17 5.50 3.32
N ASN A 184 -7.47 6.36 4.07
CA ASN A 184 -6.65 5.94 5.21
C ASN A 184 -7.50 5.33 6.32
N PHE A 185 -8.59 6.01 6.68
CA PHE A 185 -9.52 5.54 7.71
C PHE A 185 -10.14 4.19 7.34
N GLU A 186 -10.59 4.03 6.09
CA GLU A 186 -11.16 2.77 5.60
C GLU A 186 -10.12 1.64 5.64
N ARG A 187 -8.89 1.90 5.20
CA ARG A 187 -7.79 0.92 5.23
C ARG A 187 -7.48 0.45 6.64
N ILE A 188 -7.38 1.38 7.60
CA ILE A 188 -7.12 1.07 9.01
C ILE A 188 -8.27 0.23 9.58
N THR A 189 -9.51 0.65 9.38
CA THR A 189 -10.70 -0.02 9.94
C THR A 189 -10.87 -1.44 9.38
N LYS A 190 -10.51 -1.65 8.11
CA LYS A 190 -10.64 -2.95 7.44
C LYS A 190 -9.39 -3.82 7.50
N GLY A 191 -8.34 -3.38 8.18
CA GLY A 191 -7.07 -4.10 8.24
C GLY A 191 -6.40 -4.29 6.87
N TRP A 192 -6.66 -3.39 5.92
CA TRP A 192 -6.01 -3.42 4.61
C TRP A 192 -4.58 -2.89 4.67
N SER A 193 -3.83 -3.12 3.59
CA SER A 193 -2.53 -2.48 3.41
C SER A 193 -2.63 -0.96 3.59
N HIS A 194 -1.65 -0.38 4.27
CA HIS A 194 -1.61 1.05 4.58
C HIS A 194 -1.24 1.88 3.34
N LEU A 195 -1.54 3.18 3.40
CA LEU A 195 -1.00 4.12 2.44
C LEU A 195 0.51 4.26 2.67
N CYS A 196 1.25 4.44 1.58
CA CYS A 196 2.64 4.90 1.66
C CYS A 196 2.72 6.16 2.54
N ALA A 197 3.76 6.31 3.35
CA ALA A 197 3.98 7.50 4.19
C ALA A 197 3.94 8.82 3.40
N CYS A 198 4.24 8.82 2.09
CA CYS A 198 4.07 9.98 1.21
C CYS A 198 2.60 10.41 0.99
N LYS A 199 1.64 9.53 1.24
CA LYS A 199 0.21 9.71 1.01
C LYS A 199 -0.64 9.52 2.26
N ASP A 200 -0.04 9.00 3.31
CA ASP A 200 -0.67 8.89 4.61
C ASP A 200 -0.84 10.31 5.22
N PRO A 201 -2.09 10.74 5.50
CA PRO A 201 -2.39 12.06 6.07
C PRO A 201 -1.67 12.35 7.39
N ASP A 202 -1.33 11.33 8.16
CA ASP A 202 -0.70 11.49 9.48
C ASP A 202 0.72 12.05 9.38
N PHE A 203 1.37 11.88 8.23
CA PHE A 203 2.72 12.39 7.97
C PHE A 203 2.74 13.71 7.19
N ARG A 204 1.57 14.27 6.84
CA ARG A 204 1.48 15.45 5.95
C ARG A 204 2.24 16.68 6.46
N SER A 205 2.28 16.86 7.77
CA SER A 205 2.90 18.00 8.44
C SER A 205 4.37 17.78 8.78
N GLN A 206 4.89 16.57 8.60
CA GLN A 206 6.30 16.29 8.90
C GLN A 206 7.22 17.02 7.93
N ALA A 207 8.34 17.52 8.45
CA ALA A 207 9.31 18.31 7.69
C ALA A 207 9.76 17.59 6.42
N TRP A 208 10.21 16.33 6.55
CA TRP A 208 10.63 15.51 5.41
C TRP A 208 9.55 15.41 4.32
N ARG A 209 8.28 15.29 4.72
CA ARG A 209 7.16 15.13 3.80
C ARG A 209 6.81 16.43 3.09
N ARG A 210 6.90 17.57 3.79
CA ARG A 210 6.64 18.90 3.22
C ARG A 210 7.59 19.20 2.05
N ASP A 211 8.83 18.73 2.15
CA ASP A 211 9.89 19.03 1.20
C ASP A 211 10.10 17.94 0.14
N PHE A 212 9.60 16.73 0.37
CA PHE A 212 9.73 15.63 -0.58
C PHE A 212 8.62 15.57 -1.62
N ASN A 213 9.02 15.49 -2.90
CA ASN A 213 8.15 15.20 -4.04
C ASN A 213 8.85 14.16 -4.91
N PRO A 214 8.30 12.96 -5.15
CA PRO A 214 8.99 11.89 -5.89
C PRO A 214 9.19 12.15 -7.40
N LYS A 215 9.01 13.39 -7.89
CA LYS A 215 9.30 13.89 -9.26
C LYS A 215 9.01 12.90 -10.41
N ASP A 216 7.89 12.17 -10.31
CA ASP A 216 7.40 11.32 -11.37
C ASP A 216 5.85 11.21 -11.31
N SER A 217 5.22 10.69 -12.37
CA SER A 217 3.77 10.54 -12.50
C SER A 217 3.21 9.18 -12.06
N ARG A 218 4.06 8.24 -11.66
CA ARG A 218 3.66 6.91 -11.19
C ARG A 218 2.89 7.03 -9.87
N ILE A 219 1.84 6.23 -9.72
CA ILE A 219 0.99 6.23 -8.53
C ILE A 219 1.75 5.59 -7.35
N CYS A 220 1.53 6.09 -6.13
CA CYS A 220 2.06 5.44 -4.93
C CYS A 220 1.46 4.05 -4.73
N GLY A 221 2.28 3.08 -4.33
CA GLY A 221 1.82 1.77 -3.87
C GLY A 221 1.29 1.81 -2.44
N SER A 222 0.63 0.73 -2.03
CA SER A 222 0.33 0.44 -0.62
C SER A 222 1.53 -0.21 0.07
N VAL A 223 1.52 -0.20 1.40
CA VAL A 223 2.59 -0.73 2.24
C VAL A 223 2.04 -1.61 3.36
N LEU A 224 2.90 -2.50 3.88
CA LEU A 224 2.49 -3.45 4.92
C LEU A 224 2.42 -2.79 6.30
N TYR A 225 3.33 -1.84 6.58
CA TYR A 225 3.41 -1.18 7.88
C TYR A 225 3.19 0.32 7.75
N ARG A 226 2.47 0.91 8.72
CA ARG A 226 2.28 2.37 8.78
C ARG A 226 3.63 3.08 8.95
N GLY A 227 3.79 4.23 8.29
CA GLY A 227 5.05 4.97 8.25
C GLY A 227 6.06 4.45 7.24
N GLN A 228 5.72 3.44 6.45
CA GLN A 228 6.59 2.90 5.40
C GLN A 228 6.44 3.67 4.07
N LEU A 229 7.56 3.94 3.40
CA LEU A 229 7.59 4.38 2.02
C LEU A 229 7.39 3.16 1.10
N CYS A 230 6.52 3.28 0.09
CA CYS A 230 6.45 2.23 -0.93
C CYS A 230 7.77 2.20 -1.71
N THR A 231 8.11 1.05 -2.30
CA THR A 231 9.40 0.84 -3.01
C THR A 231 9.75 1.98 -3.96
N ARG A 232 8.78 2.44 -4.76
CA ARG A 232 8.95 3.58 -5.67
C ARG A 232 9.29 4.88 -4.93
N CYS A 233 8.56 5.23 -3.87
CA CYS A 233 8.83 6.46 -3.12
C CYS A 233 10.18 6.42 -2.39
N PHE A 234 10.55 5.24 -1.85
CA PHE A 234 11.85 5.03 -1.22
C PHE A 234 12.98 5.20 -2.23
N GLN A 235 12.88 4.55 -3.40
CA GLN A 235 13.84 4.69 -4.48
C GLN A 235 13.97 6.15 -4.96
N MET A 236 12.85 6.85 -5.18
CA MET A 236 12.88 8.26 -5.58
C MET A 236 13.52 9.17 -4.51
N ALA A 237 13.40 8.83 -3.23
CA ALA A 237 14.06 9.57 -2.16
C ALA A 237 15.58 9.31 -2.17
N GLN A 238 16.00 8.08 -2.46
CA GLN A 238 17.42 7.74 -2.61
C GLN A 238 18.04 8.45 -3.82
N GLU A 239 17.37 8.39 -4.98
CA GLU A 239 17.83 9.04 -6.21
C GLU A 239 17.92 10.57 -6.07
N GLN A 240 17.04 11.18 -5.26
CA GLN A 240 17.08 12.61 -4.97
C GLN A 240 18.07 12.99 -3.86
N GLY A 241 18.78 12.02 -3.26
CA GLY A 241 19.76 12.27 -2.21
C GLY A 241 19.14 12.88 -0.95
N CYS A 242 17.92 12.47 -0.60
CA CYS A 242 17.19 13.02 0.54
C CYS A 242 17.91 12.73 1.88
N PRO A 243 18.43 13.75 2.60
CA PRO A 243 19.22 13.51 3.81
C PRO A 243 18.38 12.94 4.96
N TRP A 244 17.10 13.31 5.04
CA TRP A 244 16.16 12.83 6.04
C TRP A 244 15.89 11.32 5.98
N LEU A 245 16.34 10.61 4.93
CA LEU A 245 16.30 9.14 4.90
C LEU A 245 17.11 8.52 6.03
N GLU A 246 18.07 9.24 6.62
CA GLU A 246 18.78 8.78 7.82
C GLU A 246 17.86 8.64 9.05
N GLU A 247 16.69 9.29 9.06
CA GLU A 247 15.67 9.14 10.11
C GLU A 247 14.77 7.90 9.88
N PHE A 248 14.94 7.22 8.74
CA PHE A 248 14.22 6.00 8.41
C PHE A 248 15.09 4.76 8.71
N ASP A 249 14.47 3.73 9.28
CA ASP A 249 15.06 2.40 9.40
C ASP A 249 14.63 1.58 8.18
N GLY A 250 15.49 1.59 7.16
CA GLY A 250 15.13 1.12 5.83
C GLY A 250 14.09 2.04 5.21
N ASP A 251 12.95 1.50 4.83
CA ASP A 251 11.84 2.27 4.25
C ASP A 251 10.80 2.74 5.27
N ARG A 252 11.00 2.49 6.57
CA ARG A 252 10.06 2.85 7.64
C ARG A 252 10.53 4.06 8.42
N LEU A 253 9.65 5.05 8.58
CA LEU A 253 9.93 6.24 9.39
C LEU A 253 10.18 5.85 10.86
N GLY A 254 11.26 6.40 11.42
CA GLY A 254 11.72 6.09 12.77
C GLY A 254 12.35 4.70 12.86
N PHE A 255 12.85 4.38 14.05
CA PHE A 255 13.60 3.17 14.35
C PHE A 255 12.78 2.22 15.22
N PRO A 256 13.08 0.92 15.26
CA PRO A 256 12.52 0.03 16.27
C PRO A 256 12.86 0.59 17.66
N CYS A 257 11.94 0.46 18.61
CA CYS A 257 12.29 0.70 20.01
C CYS A 257 13.49 -0.17 20.36
N VAL A 258 14.49 0.38 21.05
CA VAL A 258 15.71 -0.31 21.47
C VAL A 258 15.46 -1.65 22.19
N PHE A 259 14.34 -1.79 22.91
CA PHE A 259 13.95 -3.08 23.52
C PHE A 259 13.60 -4.16 22.50
N GLU A 260 12.90 -3.77 21.44
CA GLU A 260 12.42 -4.67 20.40
C GLU A 260 13.39 -4.79 19.22
N ASP A 261 14.43 -3.96 19.17
CA ASP A 261 15.44 -4.05 18.13
C ASP A 261 16.26 -5.35 18.28
N THR A 262 16.04 -6.27 17.35
CA THR A 262 16.69 -7.59 17.32
C THR A 262 18.20 -7.48 17.14
N ARG A 263 18.69 -6.41 16.51
CA ARG A 263 20.12 -6.15 16.31
C ARG A 263 20.88 -5.91 17.63
N LEU A 264 20.15 -5.47 18.66
CA LEU A 264 20.63 -5.21 20.02
C LEU A 264 20.33 -6.37 21.00
N ARG A 265 19.91 -7.56 20.53
CA ARG A 265 19.67 -8.75 21.39
C ARG A 265 20.92 -9.61 21.61
N ARG A 266 22.13 -9.01 21.58
CA ARG A 266 23.38 -9.75 21.79
C ARG A 266 23.58 -10.03 23.28
N LEU A 267 24.11 -11.20 23.62
CA LEU A 267 24.41 -11.60 25.00
C LEU A 267 25.34 -10.63 25.74
N ILE A 268 26.27 -10.00 25.02
CA ILE A 268 27.21 -9.00 25.58
C ILE A 268 26.54 -7.66 25.93
N ASP A 269 25.40 -7.34 25.31
CA ASP A 269 24.67 -6.08 25.50
C ASP A 269 23.48 -6.25 26.47
N ALA A 270 23.32 -7.43 27.09
CA ALA A 270 22.14 -7.78 27.88
C ALA A 270 22.05 -7.05 29.22
N ASN A 271 23.14 -6.46 29.72
CA ASN A 271 23.20 -5.91 31.09
C ASN A 271 22.26 -4.74 31.35
N TRP A 272 21.92 -3.94 30.33
CA TRP A 272 20.95 -2.85 30.47
C TRP A 272 19.50 -3.30 30.22
N LYS A 273 19.31 -4.52 29.70
CA LYS A 273 18.04 -5.23 29.56
C LYS A 273 17.74 -6.14 30.75
N VAL A 274 18.57 -6.11 31.79
CA VAL A 274 18.21 -6.73 33.07
C VAL A 274 17.32 -5.74 33.80
N GLY A 275 16.08 -6.14 34.06
CA GLY A 275 15.10 -5.33 34.76
C GLY A 275 15.47 -5.01 36.20
N PRO A 276 14.56 -4.37 36.94
CA PRO A 276 14.72 -4.23 38.38
C PRO A 276 14.92 -5.63 39.00
N VAL A 277 15.83 -5.71 39.96
CA VAL A 277 15.99 -6.91 40.78
C VAL A 277 15.04 -6.84 41.97
N ASP A 278 14.48 -7.98 42.37
CA ASP A 278 13.72 -8.11 43.60
C ASP A 278 14.62 -7.94 44.84
N GLN A 279 14.04 -8.01 46.04
CA GLN A 279 14.78 -7.89 47.30
C GLN A 279 15.82 -9.02 47.49
N GLN A 280 15.69 -10.10 46.71
CA GLN A 280 16.56 -11.27 46.71
C GLN A 280 17.63 -11.21 45.60
N GLY A 281 17.64 -10.14 44.80
CA GLY A 281 18.62 -9.93 43.73
C GLY A 281 18.27 -10.62 42.40
N HIS A 282 17.08 -11.20 42.25
CA HIS A 282 16.67 -11.83 41.01
C HIS A 282 16.04 -10.81 40.05
N PRO A 283 16.39 -10.81 38.76
CA PRO A 283 15.74 -9.97 37.76
C PRO A 283 14.26 -10.33 37.61
N ASP A 284 13.37 -9.34 37.60
CA ASP A 284 11.96 -9.55 37.28
C ASP A 284 11.80 -10.05 35.84
N SER A 285 11.53 -11.35 35.64
CA SER A 285 11.37 -11.98 34.32
C SER A 285 10.19 -11.44 33.49
N GLY A 286 9.21 -10.80 34.13
CA GLY A 286 8.05 -10.19 33.48
C GLY A 286 8.28 -8.75 33.06
N TRP A 287 9.41 -8.15 33.48
CA TRP A 287 9.63 -6.73 33.33
C TRP A 287 9.51 -6.31 31.86
N GLU A 288 10.26 -6.90 30.92
CA GLU A 288 10.26 -6.52 29.50
C GLU A 288 8.88 -6.55 28.83
N LYS A 289 7.94 -7.36 29.34
CA LYS A 289 6.88 -7.93 28.51
C LYS A 289 5.46 -7.77 29.03
N ASP A 290 5.17 -7.14 30.17
CA ASP A 290 3.77 -6.93 30.57
C ASP A 290 3.07 -5.88 29.67
N PRO A 291 2.30 -6.29 28.65
CA PRO A 291 1.67 -5.36 27.72
C PRO A 291 0.38 -4.78 28.32
N ARG A 292 -0.14 -5.38 29.40
CA ARG A 292 -1.36 -4.94 30.10
C ARG A 292 -1.06 -3.77 31.02
N ARG A 293 0.15 -3.70 31.58
CA ARG A 293 0.62 -2.55 32.36
C ARG A 293 1.20 -1.41 31.51
N HIS A 294 1.85 -1.70 30.38
CA HIS A 294 2.72 -0.70 29.73
C HIS A 294 2.47 -0.47 28.23
N GLY A 295 1.54 -1.20 27.62
CA GLY A 295 1.23 -1.11 26.19
C GLY A 295 2.34 -1.67 25.28
N ARG A 296 2.07 -1.73 23.96
CA ARG A 296 3.07 -2.19 22.98
C ARG A 296 4.10 -1.09 22.68
N CYS A 297 5.34 -1.50 22.42
CA CYS A 297 6.40 -0.63 21.92
C CYS A 297 5.97 0.08 20.64
N GLU A 298 6.32 1.37 20.54
CA GLU A 298 6.18 2.17 19.33
C GLU A 298 7.53 2.28 18.62
N ARG A 299 7.53 2.88 17.43
CA ARG A 299 8.80 3.25 16.78
C ARG A 299 9.41 4.43 17.51
N ALA A 300 10.71 4.36 17.76
CA ALA A 300 11.48 5.47 18.29
C ALA A 300 11.82 6.46 17.17
N ARG A 301 12.09 7.72 17.53
CA ARG A 301 12.45 8.75 16.54
C ARG A 301 13.85 8.54 15.99
N PHE A 302 14.78 8.14 16.86
CA PHE A 302 16.20 8.01 16.52
C PHE A 302 16.71 6.58 16.70
N LYS A 303 17.79 6.25 15.97
CA LYS A 303 18.51 4.99 16.14
C LYS A 303 18.97 4.87 17.59
N ASN A 304 18.93 3.65 18.12
CA ASN A 304 19.33 3.35 19.49
C ASN A 304 18.54 4.16 20.55
N GLN A 305 17.31 4.59 20.26
CA GLN A 305 16.45 5.28 21.21
C GLN A 305 15.31 4.40 21.74
N LEU A 306 14.93 4.61 23.01
CA LEU A 306 13.68 4.10 23.55
C LEU A 306 12.48 4.82 22.90
N CYS A 307 11.40 4.09 22.61
CA CYS A 307 10.13 4.77 22.34
C CYS A 307 9.63 5.47 23.62
N GLN A 308 8.74 6.46 23.49
CA GLN A 308 8.28 7.26 24.63
C GLN A 308 7.75 6.41 25.80
N LYS A 309 6.97 5.37 25.50
CA LYS A 309 6.44 4.42 26.50
C LYS A 309 7.56 3.70 27.25
N CYS A 310 8.59 3.26 26.53
CA CYS A 310 9.74 2.59 27.12
C CYS A 310 10.65 3.57 27.87
N PHE A 311 10.77 4.80 27.41
CA PHE A 311 11.52 5.85 28.11
C PHE A 311 10.90 6.15 29.47
N SER A 312 9.59 6.41 29.52
CA SER A 312 8.86 6.66 30.77
C SER A 312 9.03 5.51 31.77
N ARG A 313 8.90 4.27 31.30
CA ARG A 313 9.12 3.06 32.09
C ARG A 313 10.55 2.95 32.63
N MET A 314 11.54 3.29 31.82
CA MET A 314 12.95 3.13 32.20
C MET A 314 13.44 4.21 33.15
N CYS A 315 12.85 5.41 33.11
CA CYS A 315 13.21 6.51 34.01
C CYS A 315 13.00 6.16 35.49
N GLU A 316 12.09 5.24 35.80
CA GLU A 316 11.79 4.79 37.16
C GLU A 316 12.84 3.81 37.71
N ILE A 317 13.79 3.34 36.88
CA ILE A 317 14.77 2.32 37.25
C ILE A 317 16.08 2.94 37.75
N ARG A 318 16.57 2.46 38.89
CA ARG A 318 17.89 2.82 39.44
C ARG A 318 18.99 2.40 38.47
N GLY A 319 19.79 3.37 38.02
CA GLY A 319 20.89 3.13 37.07
C GLY A 319 20.53 3.38 35.59
N PHE A 320 19.32 3.85 35.28
CA PHE A 320 18.91 4.27 33.94
C PHE A 320 19.95 5.15 33.23
N GLY A 321 20.41 6.21 33.91
CA GLY A 321 21.39 7.17 33.39
C GLY A 321 22.76 6.59 33.04
N ARG A 322 23.08 5.37 33.52
CA ARG A 322 24.33 4.65 33.18
C ARG A 322 24.33 4.18 31.73
N TYR A 323 23.18 3.74 31.23
CA TYR A 323 23.05 3.12 29.92
C TYR A 323 22.41 4.05 28.90
N PHE A 324 21.44 4.84 29.34
CA PHE A 324 20.71 5.80 28.51
C PHE A 324 21.04 7.22 28.92
N ASP A 325 20.92 8.15 27.98
CA ASP A 325 20.82 9.56 28.34
C ASP A 325 19.44 9.86 28.94
N THR A 326 19.41 10.81 29.88
CA THR A 326 18.21 11.14 30.65
C THR A 326 17.26 12.11 29.94
N GLU A 327 17.66 12.67 28.81
CA GLU A 327 16.91 13.72 28.11
C GLU A 327 16.04 13.12 26.99
N TRP A 328 16.60 12.17 26.25
CA TRP A 328 16.02 11.57 25.05
C TRP A 328 15.94 10.04 25.12
N GLY A 329 16.54 9.40 26.13
CA GLY A 329 16.50 7.95 26.25
C GLY A 329 17.26 7.22 25.13
N LYS A 330 18.32 7.83 24.59
CA LYS A 330 19.22 7.18 23.64
C LYS A 330 20.25 6.36 24.40
N LEU A 331 20.45 5.14 23.92
CA LEU A 331 21.45 4.22 24.42
C LEU A 331 22.83 4.81 24.14
N ARG A 332 23.65 4.94 25.18
CA ARG A 332 24.99 5.53 25.10
C ARG A 332 25.87 4.68 24.17
N ARG A 333 26.81 5.33 23.48
CA ARG A 333 27.65 4.72 22.42
C ARG A 333 28.28 3.37 22.78
N GLY A 334 28.68 3.18 24.04
CA GLY A 334 29.28 1.92 24.50
C GLY A 334 28.33 0.71 24.54
N TYR A 335 27.03 0.92 24.34
CA TYR A 335 25.99 -0.12 24.42
C TYR A 335 25.10 -0.18 23.17
N GLY A 336 25.29 0.73 22.20
CA GLY A 336 24.44 0.87 21.01
C GLY A 336 25.08 0.36 19.71
N LEU A 337 24.30 0.32 18.62
CA LEU A 337 24.71 -0.04 17.25
C LEU A 337 25.43 1.06 16.49
#